data_AF-A0A966WRW9-F1
#
_entry.id   AF-A0A966WRW9-F1
#
_cell.length_a   1.000
_cell.length_b   1.000
_cell.length_c   1.000
_cell.angle_alpha   90.00
_cell.angle_beta   90.00
_cell.angle_gamma   90.00
#
_symmetry.space_group_name_H-M   'P 1'
#
loop_
_entity.id
_entity.type
_entity.pdbx_description
1 polymer ?
#
loop_
_entity_poly.entity_id
_entity_poly.type
_entity_poly.pdbx_seq_one_letter_code
_entity_poly.pdbx_strand_id
1 'polypeptide(L)'
;MGVATLLMLRAFWVSTSARFAQVGSLRRVAALLLPTAIFAASIVPLGAYVTMFSYLLWMARFQARRGWPVALALAIGMPAALFLLFETWLGVPLAKGPLEEALGIY
;
A
#
# COMPACT_ATOMS: atom_id res chain seq x y z
N MET A 1 -32.94 -28.24 14.47
CA MET A 1 -31.93 -27.19 14.74
C MET A 1 -30.59 -27.73 15.28
N GLY A 2 -30.23 -29.02 15.09
CA GLY A 2 -29.00 -29.59 15.66
C GLY A 2 -27.87 -29.84 14.65
N VAL A 3 -28.21 -30.34 13.45
CA VAL A 3 -27.20 -30.80 12.48
C VAL A 3 -26.65 -29.66 11.62
N ALA A 4 -27.49 -28.69 11.24
CA ALA A 4 -27.08 -27.54 10.43
C ALA A 4 -26.07 -26.65 11.15
N THR A 5 -26.24 -26.45 12.46
CA THR A 5 -25.35 -25.66 13.30
C THR A 5 -23.99 -26.35 13.47
N LEU A 6 -24.00 -27.68 13.64
CA LEU A 6 -22.79 -28.50 13.70
C LEU A 6 -22.02 -28.49 12.37
N LEU A 7 -22.73 -28.46 11.23
CA LEU A 7 -22.11 -28.35 9.91
C LEU A 7 -21.54 -26.96 9.64
N MET A 8 -22.18 -25.87 10.10
CA MET A 8 -21.63 -24.52 10.01
C MET A 8 -20.38 -24.33 10.87
N LEU A 9 -20.39 -24.88 12.09
CA LEU A 9 -19.21 -24.88 12.97
C LEU A 9 -18.05 -25.67 12.35
N ARG A 10 -18.30 -26.83 11.73
CA ARG A 10 -17.24 -27.59 11.05
C ARG A 10 -16.74 -26.90 9.77
N ALA A 11 -17.62 -26.26 9.00
CA ALA A 11 -17.25 -25.53 7.78
C ALA A 11 -16.34 -24.32 8.07
N PHE A 12 -16.53 -23.68 9.23
CA PHE A 12 -15.66 -22.60 9.71
C PHE A 12 -14.22 -23.05 9.96
N TRP A 13 -14.01 -24.33 10.30
CA TRP A 13 -12.69 -24.91 10.53
C TRP A 13 -12.08 -25.62 9.31
N VAL A 14 -12.89 -25.99 8.31
CA VAL A 14 -12.44 -26.76 7.13
C VAL A 14 -12.18 -25.88 5.88
N SER A 15 -12.41 -24.57 5.95
CA SER A 15 -12.25 -23.66 4.79
C SER A 15 -10.96 -22.84 4.77
N THR A 16 -9.81 -23.35 5.26
CA THR A 16 -8.55 -22.56 5.20
C THR A 16 -7.25 -23.39 5.11
N SER A 17 -7.28 -24.65 4.64
CA SER A 17 -6.03 -25.45 4.65
C SER A 17 -5.62 -26.08 3.32
N ALA A 18 -6.50 -26.16 2.32
CA ALA A 18 -6.17 -26.82 1.04
C ALA A 18 -5.85 -25.86 -0.13
N ARG A 19 -6.02 -24.54 0.03
CA ARG A 19 -5.72 -23.55 -1.03
C ARG A 19 -4.48 -22.69 -0.78
N PHE A 20 -3.90 -22.75 0.41
CA PHE A 20 -2.71 -21.94 0.76
C PHE A 20 -1.41 -22.46 0.13
N ALA A 21 -1.37 -23.72 -0.28
CA ALA A 21 -0.17 -24.37 -0.82
C ALA A 21 -0.37 -24.91 -2.25
N GLN A 22 -1.19 -24.27 -3.09
CA GLN A 22 -1.05 -24.43 -4.54
C GLN A 22 0.07 -23.49 -4.97
N VAL A 23 1.00 -23.94 -5.83
CA VAL A 23 2.08 -23.10 -6.37
C VAL A 23 1.55 -21.77 -6.97
N GLY A 24 0.28 -21.76 -7.42
CA GLY A 24 -0.43 -20.56 -7.89
C GLY A 24 -1.01 -19.62 -6.82
N SER A 25 -1.10 -20.01 -5.53
CA SER A 25 -1.49 -19.12 -4.43
C SER A 25 -0.29 -18.42 -3.80
N LEU A 26 0.85 -19.10 -3.67
CA LEU A 26 2.09 -18.48 -3.20
C LEU A 26 2.54 -17.34 -4.15
N ARG A 27 2.37 -17.53 -5.46
CA ARG A 27 2.61 -16.48 -6.46
C ARG A 27 1.70 -15.26 -6.28
N ARG A 28 0.43 -15.46 -5.88
CA ARG A 28 -0.51 -14.37 -5.63
C ARG A 28 -0.16 -13.60 -4.36
N VAL A 29 0.23 -14.32 -3.32
CA VAL A 29 0.72 -13.72 -2.07
C VAL A 29 1.98 -12.92 -2.33
N ALA A 30 2.96 -13.49 -3.04
CA ALA A 30 4.19 -12.80 -3.42
C ALA A 30 3.93 -11.58 -4.34
N ALA A 31 2.97 -11.67 -5.27
CA ALA A 31 2.61 -10.56 -6.15
C ALA A 31 2.02 -9.33 -5.41
N LEU A 32 1.51 -9.52 -4.19
CA LEU A 32 1.11 -8.43 -3.31
C LEU A 32 2.26 -8.01 -2.39
N LEU A 33 2.88 -8.99 -1.71
CA LEU A 33 3.92 -8.76 -0.71
C LEU A 33 5.14 -8.05 -1.30
N LEU A 34 5.57 -8.43 -2.49
CA LEU A 34 6.78 -7.89 -3.11
C LEU A 34 6.65 -6.38 -3.39
N PRO A 35 5.61 -5.88 -4.11
CA PRO A 35 5.46 -4.44 -4.30
C PRO A 35 5.23 -3.67 -3.00
N THR A 36 4.53 -4.24 -2.01
CA THR A 36 4.38 -3.59 -0.69
C THR A 36 5.68 -3.53 0.09
N ALA A 37 6.51 -4.58 0.03
CA ALA A 37 7.80 -4.62 0.70
C ALA A 37 8.79 -3.65 0.05
N ILE A 38 8.81 -3.58 -1.28
CA ILE A 38 9.61 -2.59 -2.02
C ILE A 38 9.17 -1.17 -1.64
N PHE A 39 7.86 -0.91 -1.57
CA PHE A 39 7.34 0.38 -1.12
C PHE A 39 7.84 0.71 0.29
N ALA A 40 7.64 -0.18 1.27
CA ALA A 40 8.08 0.04 2.64
C ALA A 40 9.60 0.24 2.77
N ALA A 41 10.39 -0.57 2.06
CA ALA A 41 11.85 -0.45 2.05
C ALA A 41 12.33 0.87 1.42
N SER A 42 11.56 1.41 0.47
CA SER A 42 11.88 2.68 -0.21
C SER A 42 11.64 3.91 0.68
N ILE A 43 10.76 3.80 1.69
CA ILE A 43 10.49 4.90 2.63
C ILE A 43 11.74 5.27 3.43
N VAL A 44 12.56 4.30 3.82
CA VAL A 44 13.76 4.55 4.63
C VAL A 44 14.76 5.49 3.92
N PRO A 45 15.16 5.25 2.66
CA PRO A 45 16.08 6.14 1.95
C PRO A 45 15.43 7.33 1.25
N LEU A 46 14.12 7.32 0.95
CA LEU A 46 13.50 8.38 0.14
C LEU A 46 12.53 9.27 0.93
N GLY A 47 12.04 8.81 2.08
CA GLY A 47 10.94 9.44 2.80
C GLY A 47 9.58 8.94 2.33
N ALA A 48 8.57 9.10 3.18
CA ALA A 48 7.23 8.60 2.92
C ALA A 48 6.57 9.33 1.74
N TYR A 49 6.74 10.65 1.61
CA TYR A 49 6.03 11.42 0.58
C TYR A 49 6.61 11.18 -0.81
N VAL A 50 7.93 11.19 -0.97
CA VAL A 50 8.60 10.88 -2.25
C VAL A 50 8.30 9.45 -2.69
N THR A 51 8.30 8.51 -1.75
CA THR A 51 7.95 7.11 -2.03
C THR A 51 6.49 6.99 -2.47
N MET A 52 5.55 7.68 -1.81
CA MET A 52 4.15 7.71 -2.25
C MET A 52 3.97 8.33 -3.62
N PHE A 53 4.60 9.48 -3.88
CA PHE A 53 4.52 10.16 -5.18
C PHE A 53 4.97 9.24 -6.31
N SER A 54 6.17 8.67 -6.19
CA SER A 54 6.76 7.79 -7.20
C SER A 54 5.96 6.50 -7.38
N TYR A 55 5.51 5.88 -6.28
CA TYR A 55 4.68 4.69 -6.31
C TYR A 55 3.34 4.95 -7.00
N LEU A 56 2.62 6.01 -6.61
CA LEU A 56 1.32 6.37 -7.18
C LEU A 56 1.45 6.76 -8.66
N LEU A 57 2.49 7.51 -9.03
CA LEU A 57 2.75 7.86 -10.42
C LEU A 57 2.98 6.61 -11.26
N TRP A 58 3.82 5.68 -10.78
CA TRP A 58 4.04 4.41 -11.45
C TRP A 58 2.72 3.65 -11.59
N MET A 59 2.00 3.45 -10.49
CA MET A 59 0.76 2.67 -10.45
C MET A 59 -0.30 3.24 -11.39
N ALA A 60 -0.52 4.56 -11.33
CA ALA A 60 -1.48 5.24 -12.19
C ALA A 60 -1.09 5.16 -13.66
N ARG A 61 0.21 5.31 -13.97
CA ARG A 61 0.70 5.38 -15.36
C ARG A 61 0.86 4.02 -16.01
N PHE A 62 1.46 3.05 -15.33
CA PHE A 62 1.83 1.74 -15.91
C PHE A 62 0.78 0.68 -15.63
N GLN A 63 0.27 0.58 -14.40
CA GLN A 63 -0.70 -0.46 -14.06
C GLN A 63 -2.12 -0.07 -14.45
N ALA A 64 -2.55 1.14 -14.10
CA ALA A 64 -3.90 1.63 -14.41
C ALA A 64 -4.02 2.29 -15.79
N ARG A 65 -2.89 2.46 -16.52
CA ARG A 65 -2.80 3.08 -17.85
C ARG A 65 -3.58 4.39 -17.97
N ARG A 66 -3.59 5.20 -16.90
CA ARG A 66 -4.26 6.49 -16.89
C ARG A 66 -3.45 7.53 -17.66
N GLY A 67 -4.16 8.51 -18.24
CA GLY A 67 -3.53 9.66 -18.88
C GLY A 67 -2.70 10.47 -17.89
N TRP A 68 -1.68 11.15 -18.39
CA TRP A 68 -0.76 11.99 -17.60
C TRP A 68 -1.45 12.96 -16.62
N PRO A 69 -2.56 13.66 -16.98
CA PRO A 69 -3.21 14.57 -16.04
C PRO A 69 -3.75 13.86 -14.80
N VAL A 70 -4.39 12.70 -15.00
CA VAL A 70 -4.95 11.90 -13.90
C VAL A 70 -3.83 11.26 -13.07
N ALA A 71 -2.77 10.78 -13.72
CA ALA A 71 -1.63 10.18 -13.03
C ALA A 71 -0.91 11.21 -12.14
N LEU A 72 -0.67 12.42 -12.64
CA LEU A 72 -0.06 13.51 -11.86
C LEU A 72 -0.98 14.00 -10.74
N ALA A 73 -2.29 14.14 -11.01
CA ALA A 73 -3.25 14.53 -9.99
C ALA A 73 -3.27 13.55 -8.81
N LEU A 74 -3.21 12.24 -9.08
CA LEU A 74 -3.14 11.21 -8.03
C LEU A 74 -1.78 11.23 -7.32
N ALA A 75 -0.69 11.28 -8.09
CA ALA A 75 0.66 11.23 -7.57
C ALA A 75 0.99 12.43 -6.67
N ILE A 76 0.47 13.63 -6.99
CA ILE A 76 0.67 14.85 -6.19
C ILE A 76 -0.40 14.99 -5.12
N GLY A 77 -1.67 14.80 -5.50
CA GLY A 77 -2.81 15.12 -4.64
C GLY A 77 -2.85 14.28 -3.37
N MET A 78 -2.53 12.99 -3.45
CA MET A 78 -2.56 12.11 -2.27
C MET A 78 -1.44 12.42 -1.25
N PRO A 79 -0.15 12.48 -1.63
CA PRO A 79 0.89 12.88 -0.69
C PRO A 79 0.68 14.30 -0.16
N ALA A 80 0.21 15.24 -0.99
CA ALA A 80 -0.07 16.61 -0.55
C ALA A 80 -1.22 16.65 0.48
N ALA A 81 -2.30 15.91 0.26
CA ALA A 81 -3.39 15.82 1.22
C ALA A 81 -2.93 15.21 2.56
N LEU A 82 -2.10 14.16 2.50
CA LEU A 82 -1.50 13.57 3.69
C LEU A 82 -0.56 14.56 4.41
N PHE A 83 0.25 15.31 3.67
CA PHE A 83 1.11 16.35 4.22
C PHE A 83 0.28 17.40 4.98
N LEU A 84 -0.77 17.95 4.37
CA LEU A 84 -1.64 18.91 5.05
C LEU A 84 -2.29 18.29 6.29
N LEU A 85 -2.82 17.07 6.18
CA LEU A 85 -3.48 16.41 7.30
C LEU A 85 -2.51 16.17 8.46
N PHE A 86 -1.34 15.60 8.20
CA PHE A 86 -0.42 15.21 9.26
C PHE A 86 0.37 16.38 9.81
N GLU A 87 0.89 17.24 8.94
CA GLU A 87 1.78 18.32 9.34
C GLU A 87 0.99 19.55 9.81
N THR A 88 -0.04 19.94 9.07
CA THR A 88 -0.81 21.14 9.40
C THR A 88 -1.90 20.88 10.44
N TRP A 89 -2.58 19.72 10.39
CA TRP A 89 -3.70 19.45 11.30
C TRP A 89 -3.29 18.62 12.52
N LEU A 90 -2.51 17.55 12.33
CA LEU A 90 -2.09 16.68 13.43
C LEU A 90 -0.80 17.16 14.12
N GLY A 91 0.03 17.96 13.44
CA GLY A 91 1.35 18.36 13.94
C GLY A 91 2.33 17.19 14.11
N VAL A 92 2.09 16.07 13.41
CA VAL A 92 2.91 14.85 13.50
C VAL A 92 3.65 14.67 12.17
N PRO A 93 5.00 14.78 12.16
CA PRO A 93 5.75 14.52 10.93
C PRO A 93 5.71 13.03 10.59
N LEU A 94 5.42 12.71 9.32
CA LEU A 94 5.68 11.36 8.80
C LEU A 94 7.19 11.10 8.74
N ALA A 95 7.56 9.84 8.47
CA ALA A 95 8.95 9.47 8.22
C ALA A 95 9.53 10.32 7.08
N LYS A 96 10.23 11.40 7.45
CA LYS A 96 10.84 12.33 6.52
C LYS A 96 12.12 11.70 5.98
N GLY A 97 12.31 11.74 4.67
CA GLY A 97 13.49 11.20 3.99
C GLY A 97 14.64 12.21 3.90
N PRO A 98 15.85 11.76 3.52
CA PRO A 98 17.00 12.64 3.31
C PRO A 98 16.76 13.70 2.20
N LEU A 99 15.87 13.43 1.25
CA LEU A 99 15.42 14.41 0.26
C LEU A 99 14.60 15.56 0.89
N GLU A 100 13.83 15.25 1.92
CA GLU A 100 12.96 16.22 2.61
C GLU A 100 13.77 17.03 3.63
N GLU A 101 14.78 16.40 4.25
CA GLU A 101 15.83 17.11 5.00
C GLU A 101 16.61 18.08 4.11
N ALA A 102 16.98 17.66 2.90
CA ALA A 102 17.69 18.52 1.93
C ALA A 102 16.83 19.68 1.41
N LEU A 103 15.49 19.52 1.39
CA LEU A 103 14.55 20.58 1.01
C LEU A 103 14.18 21.52 2.17
N GLY A 104 14.71 21.28 3.38
CA GLY A 104 14.54 22.17 4.54
C GLY A 104 13.11 22.24 5.11
N ILE A 105 12.26 21.28 4.76
CA ILE A 105 10.90 21.16 5.31
C ILE A 105 10.96 20.44 6.66
N TYR A 106 11.28 21.20 7.72
CA TYR A 106 11.24 20.72 9.11
C TYR A 106 9.88 20.99 9.75
#